data_AF-A0A175R9Z4-F1
#
_entry.id   AF-A0A175R9Z4-F1
#
_cell.length_a   1.000
_cell.length_b   1.000
_cell.length_c   1.000
_cell.angle_alpha   90.00
_cell.angle_beta   90.00
_cell.angle_gamma   90.00
#
_symmetry.space_group_name_H-M   'P 1'
#
loop_
_entity.id
_entity.type
_entity.pdbx_description
1 polymer ?
#
loop_
_entity_poly.entity_id
_entity_poly.type
_entity_poly.pdbx_seq_one_letter_code
_entity_poly.pdbx_strand_id
1 'polypeptide(L)'
;MIHHDRSRSGFAGPTSLPVQVAIGLAILTAMAAWLGWMGRPLTCTCGTLALWDGDPYSPGASQQFADWYSALHVMFGMGLAVFIGRMAPHWPLSWMVLATLASSAIWEAMENTPVIIALFGNAPGTPSYEGDSILNAFGDTLFVAVGFLLARGLPAPLALITALALEGAVAFAINDGFILGSLRLLGVSI
;
A
#
# COMPACT_ATOMS: atom_id res chain seq x y z
N MET A 1 -25.81 -1.79 -46.47
CA MET A 1 -25.40 -2.66 -45.36
C MET A 1 -24.24 -1.97 -44.66
N ILE A 2 -24.52 -1.18 -43.63
CA ILE A 2 -23.53 -0.34 -42.93
C ILE A 2 -22.86 -1.23 -41.90
N HIS A 3 -21.62 -1.64 -42.15
CA HIS A 3 -20.80 -2.27 -41.11
C HIS A 3 -20.36 -1.19 -40.13
N HIS A 4 -20.86 -1.27 -38.91
CA HIS A 4 -20.35 -0.50 -37.78
C HIS A 4 -18.86 -0.82 -37.58
N ASP A 5 -18.01 0.13 -37.96
CA ASP A 5 -16.66 0.22 -37.45
C ASP A 5 -16.76 0.51 -35.95
N ARG A 6 -16.68 -0.55 -35.14
CA ARG A 6 -16.41 -0.40 -33.70
C ARG A 6 -14.95 0.02 -33.61
N SER A 7 -14.74 1.33 -33.68
CA SER A 7 -13.55 1.97 -33.12
C SER A 7 -13.49 1.57 -31.64
N ARG A 8 -12.80 0.46 -31.39
CA ARG A 8 -12.24 0.19 -30.08
C ARG A 8 -11.28 1.35 -29.86
N SER A 9 -11.73 2.37 -29.12
CA SER A 9 -10.90 3.44 -28.62
C SER A 9 -9.76 2.77 -27.85
N GLY A 10 -8.63 2.62 -28.55
CA GLY A 10 -7.50 1.85 -28.08
C GLY A 10 -7.02 2.49 -26.80
N PHE A 11 -6.98 1.69 -25.73
CA PHE A 11 -6.16 1.98 -24.59
C PHE A 11 -4.79 2.46 -25.11
N ALA A 12 -4.33 3.62 -24.63
CA ALA A 12 -3.13 4.27 -25.13
C ALA A 12 -2.01 3.22 -25.26
N GLY A 13 -1.49 3.06 -26.49
CA GLY A 13 -0.43 2.11 -26.79
C GLY A 13 0.77 2.30 -25.85
N PRO A 14 1.72 1.34 -25.82
CA PRO A 14 2.83 1.38 -24.88
C PRO A 14 3.54 2.74 -24.95
N THR A 15 3.40 3.53 -23.88
CA THR A 15 4.16 4.77 -23.70
C THR A 15 5.62 4.42 -23.48
N SER A 16 6.52 5.30 -23.91
CA SER A 16 7.96 5.06 -23.77
C SER A 16 8.35 4.90 -22.30
N LEU A 17 9.40 4.11 -22.02
CA LEU A 17 9.90 3.93 -20.65
C LEU A 17 10.17 5.26 -19.92
N PRO A 18 10.77 6.31 -20.55
CA PRO A 18 10.91 7.61 -19.91
C PRO A 18 9.59 8.24 -19.46
N VAL A 19 8.52 8.10 -20.25
CA VAL A 19 7.20 8.61 -19.89
C VAL A 19 6.61 7.82 -18.71
N GLN A 20 6.73 6.49 -18.72
CA GLN A 20 6.28 5.63 -17.62
C GLN A 20 7.00 6.00 -16.30
N VAL A 21 8.33 6.17 -16.36
CA VAL A 21 9.13 6.60 -15.21
C VAL A 21 8.69 7.98 -14.73
N ALA A 22 8.48 8.94 -15.63
CA ALA A 22 8.02 10.28 -15.26
C ALA A 22 6.65 10.24 -14.57
N ILE A 23 5.71 9.40 -15.04
CA ILE A 23 4.41 9.23 -14.38
C ILE A 23 4.57 8.62 -12.99
N GLY A 24 5.39 7.57 -12.84
CA GLY A 24 5.67 6.97 -11.54
C GLY A 24 6.27 7.96 -10.55
N LEU A 25 7.25 8.75 -10.98
CA LEU A 25 7.84 9.81 -10.16
C LEU A 25 6.83 10.90 -9.81
N ALA A 26 5.94 11.27 -10.73
CA ALA A 26 4.89 12.25 -10.46
C ALA A 26 3.91 11.76 -9.38
N ILE A 27 3.51 10.48 -9.42
CA ILE A 27 2.66 9.86 -8.39
C ILE A 27 3.33 9.95 -7.02
N LEU A 28 4.58 9.49 -6.92
CA LEU A 28 5.33 9.49 -5.66
C LEU A 28 5.58 10.91 -5.12
N THR A 29 5.86 11.86 -6.01
CA THR A 29 6.05 13.27 -5.64
C THR A 29 4.74 13.88 -5.14
N ALA A 30 3.62 13.57 -5.79
CA ALA A 30 2.30 14.04 -5.36
C ALA A 30 1.92 13.49 -3.97
N MET A 31 2.19 12.21 -3.72
CA MET A 31 2.03 11.58 -2.40
C MET A 31 2.86 12.31 -1.33
N ALA A 32 4.16 12.47 -1.56
CA ALA A 32 5.05 13.15 -0.61
C ALA A 32 4.64 14.61 -0.37
N ALA A 33 4.22 15.33 -1.42
CA ALA A 33 3.75 16.71 -1.31
C ALA A 33 2.45 16.79 -0.50
N TRP A 34 1.52 15.87 -0.71
CA TRP A 34 0.29 15.78 0.08
C TRP A 34 0.59 15.51 1.55
N LEU A 35 1.41 14.51 1.86
CA LEU A 35 1.81 14.18 3.25
C LEU A 35 2.51 15.38 3.92
N GLY A 36 3.38 16.08 3.18
CA GLY A 36 4.00 17.32 3.64
C GLY A 36 2.97 18.42 3.95
N TRP A 37 1.94 18.57 3.12
CA TRP A 37 0.82 19.49 3.37
C TRP A 37 -0.01 19.10 4.60
N MET A 38 -0.15 17.79 4.85
CA MET A 38 -0.78 17.22 6.06
C MET A 38 0.12 17.28 7.31
N GLY A 39 1.28 17.92 7.22
CA GLY A 39 2.22 18.11 8.33
C GLY A 39 2.94 16.84 8.77
N ARG A 40 3.02 15.81 7.91
CA ARG A 40 3.76 14.58 8.21
C ARG A 40 5.27 14.85 8.19
N PRO A 41 6.06 14.28 9.12
CA PRO A 41 7.50 14.49 9.14
C PRO A 41 8.18 13.77 7.98
N LEU A 42 9.34 14.27 7.54
CA LEU A 42 10.10 13.60 6.47
C LEU A 42 10.62 12.23 6.88
N THR A 43 11.05 12.10 8.13
CA THR A 43 11.59 10.89 8.76
C THR A 43 11.14 10.84 10.21
N CYS A 44 11.39 9.73 10.90
CA CYS A 44 11.13 9.62 12.34
C CYS A 44 11.65 10.81 13.15
N THR A 45 10.80 11.39 13.97
CA THR A 45 11.15 12.46 14.93
C THR A 45 11.88 11.93 16.16
N CYS A 46 12.06 10.60 16.26
CA CYS A 46 12.76 9.91 17.34
C CYS A 46 14.29 10.11 17.32
N GLY A 47 14.85 10.79 16.31
CA GLY A 47 16.27 11.10 16.21
C GLY A 47 17.14 9.96 15.64
N THR A 48 16.53 8.87 15.20
CA THR A 48 17.19 7.75 14.54
C THR A 48 16.51 7.41 13.21
N LEU A 49 17.31 6.88 12.29
CA LEU A 49 16.84 6.36 11.01
C LEU A 49 17.16 4.87 10.95
N ALA A 50 16.15 4.05 10.70
CA ALA A 50 16.27 2.61 10.61
C ALA A 50 15.49 2.08 9.40
N LEU A 51 15.95 0.94 8.89
CA LEU A 51 15.24 0.23 7.82
C LEU A 51 14.05 -0.57 8.33
N TRP A 52 14.02 -0.88 9.63
CA TRP A 52 13.01 -1.73 10.25
C TRP A 52 12.75 -1.27 11.68
N ASP A 53 11.49 -1.19 12.06
CA ASP A 53 11.04 -1.15 13.46
C ASP A 53 10.13 -2.35 13.76
N GLY A 54 10.51 -3.13 14.78
CA GLY A 54 9.80 -4.34 15.17
C GLY A 54 8.93 -4.17 16.40
N ASP A 55 8.97 -3.01 17.07
CA ASP A 55 8.19 -2.74 18.27
C ASP A 55 7.01 -1.82 17.90
N PRO A 56 5.77 -2.32 17.88
CA PRO A 56 4.61 -1.52 17.49
C PRO A 56 4.28 -0.39 18.47
N TYR A 57 4.86 -0.40 19.68
CA TYR A 57 4.67 0.65 20.69
C TYR A 57 5.82 1.65 20.74
N SER A 58 6.81 1.52 19.85
CA SER A 58 7.93 2.43 19.79
C SER A 58 7.53 3.75 19.12
N PRO A 59 8.28 4.85 19.35
CA PRO A 59 8.12 6.07 18.56
C PRO A 59 8.51 5.93 17.08
N GLY A 60 9.08 4.80 16.68
CA GLY A 60 9.50 4.50 15.32
C GLY A 60 8.47 3.70 14.50
N ALA A 61 7.45 3.14 15.13
CA ALA A 61 6.32 2.49 14.44
C ALA A 61 5.64 3.49 13.48
N SER A 62 5.43 3.09 12.22
CA SER A 62 4.96 3.93 11.11
C SER A 62 5.86 5.14 10.81
N GLN A 63 7.05 5.23 11.40
CA GLN A 63 7.98 6.33 11.19
C GLN A 63 9.30 5.90 10.55
N GLN A 64 9.70 4.64 10.72
CA GLN A 64 10.87 4.07 10.06
C GLN A 64 10.52 3.53 8.67
N PHE A 65 11.52 3.13 7.89
CA PHE A 65 11.27 2.75 6.50
C PHE A 65 10.33 1.55 6.35
N ALA A 66 10.33 0.62 7.31
CA ALA A 66 9.44 -0.52 7.33
C ALA A 66 9.14 -0.95 8.76
N ASP A 67 7.99 -1.59 8.95
CA ASP A 67 7.58 -2.23 10.20
C ASP A 67 6.64 -3.41 9.90
N TRP A 68 5.98 -3.93 10.94
CA TRP A 68 5.03 -5.04 10.77
C TRP A 68 3.85 -4.72 9.83
N TYR A 69 3.43 -3.46 9.72
CA TYR A 69 2.37 -3.04 8.81
C TYR A 69 2.83 -3.08 7.34
N SER A 70 4.13 -2.93 7.06
CA SER A 70 4.68 -3.13 5.71
C SER A 70 4.40 -4.53 5.15
N ALA A 71 4.23 -5.56 5.98
CA ALA A 71 3.77 -6.88 5.54
C ALA A 71 2.32 -6.87 5.04
N LEU A 72 1.44 -6.05 5.64
CA LEU A 72 0.08 -5.82 5.16
C LEU A 72 0.09 -5.04 3.83
N HIS A 73 1.04 -4.13 3.61
CA HIS A 73 1.23 -3.49 2.31
C HIS A 73 1.63 -4.48 1.21
N VAL A 74 2.47 -5.48 1.52
CA VAL A 74 2.73 -6.59 0.58
C VAL A 74 1.41 -7.31 0.23
N MET A 75 0.61 -7.67 1.24
CA MET A 75 -0.68 -8.31 1.01
C MET A 75 -1.64 -7.44 0.18
N PHE A 76 -1.68 -6.12 0.43
CA PHE A 76 -2.47 -5.18 -0.35
C PHE A 76 -2.02 -5.16 -1.81
N GLY A 77 -0.71 -5.11 -2.07
CA GLY A 77 -0.14 -5.24 -3.40
C GLY A 77 -0.52 -6.54 -4.10
N MET A 78 -0.50 -7.67 -3.38
CA MET A 78 -0.95 -8.96 -3.91
C MET A 78 -2.44 -8.93 -4.30
N GLY A 79 -3.27 -8.31 -3.46
CA GLY A 79 -4.69 -8.06 -3.75
C GLY A 79 -4.88 -7.20 -5.01
N LEU A 80 -4.10 -6.13 -5.16
CA LEU A 80 -4.12 -5.26 -6.34
C LEU A 80 -3.72 -6.02 -7.62
N ALA A 81 -2.74 -6.93 -7.55
CA ALA A 81 -2.37 -7.74 -8.71
C ALA A 81 -3.55 -8.58 -9.24
N VAL A 82 -4.31 -9.16 -8.31
CA VAL A 82 -5.50 -9.93 -8.62
C VAL A 82 -6.64 -9.03 -9.12
N PHE A 83 -6.87 -7.90 -8.47
CA PHE A 83 -7.93 -6.96 -8.81
C PHE A 83 -7.68 -6.30 -10.18
N ILE A 84 -6.53 -5.65 -10.37
CA ILE A 84 -6.16 -4.98 -11.62
C ILE A 84 -6.08 -6.00 -12.76
N GLY A 85 -5.51 -7.18 -12.52
CA GLY A 85 -5.43 -8.24 -13.53
C GLY A 85 -6.80 -8.72 -14.03
N ARG A 86 -7.85 -8.66 -13.19
CA ARG A 86 -9.22 -8.99 -13.57
C ARG A 86 -9.98 -7.83 -14.20
N MET A 87 -9.80 -6.62 -13.68
CA MET A 87 -10.51 -5.42 -14.15
C MET A 87 -9.93 -4.87 -15.46
N ALA A 88 -8.63 -5.04 -15.66
CA ALA A 88 -7.89 -4.53 -16.80
C ALA A 88 -6.96 -5.60 -17.40
N PRO A 89 -7.49 -6.77 -17.83
CA PRO A 89 -6.68 -7.92 -18.26
C PRO A 89 -5.83 -7.66 -19.50
N HIS A 90 -6.14 -6.59 -20.25
CA HIS A 90 -5.42 -6.20 -21.47
C HIS A 90 -4.36 -5.13 -21.25
N TRP A 91 -4.22 -4.60 -20.03
CA TRP A 91 -3.17 -3.62 -19.76
C TRP A 91 -1.78 -4.28 -19.80
N PRO A 92 -0.77 -3.62 -20.38
CA PRO A 92 0.60 -4.09 -20.24
C PRO A 92 1.04 -3.90 -18.78
N LEU A 93 2.04 -4.69 -18.37
CA LEU A 93 2.52 -4.71 -17.00
C LEU A 93 2.90 -3.32 -16.46
N SER A 94 3.48 -2.45 -17.30
CA SER A 94 3.87 -1.10 -16.88
C SER A 94 2.70 -0.27 -16.39
N TRP A 95 1.56 -0.31 -17.08
CA TRP A 95 0.35 0.40 -16.67
C TRP A 95 -0.30 -0.20 -15.43
N MET A 96 -0.22 -1.53 -15.27
CA MET A 96 -0.66 -2.18 -14.03
C MET A 96 0.21 -1.76 -12.84
N VAL A 97 1.53 -1.69 -13.01
CA VAL A 97 2.46 -1.19 -11.97
C VAL A 97 2.17 0.27 -11.62
N LEU A 98 1.95 1.14 -12.62
CA LEU A 98 1.57 2.53 -12.35
C LEU A 98 0.25 2.64 -11.58
N ALA A 99 -0.73 1.81 -11.91
CA ALA A 99 -1.99 1.76 -11.17
C ALA A 99 -1.80 1.27 -9.74
N THR A 100 -0.95 0.27 -9.52
CA THR A 100 -0.55 -0.17 -8.18
C THR A 100 0.08 0.95 -7.36
N LEU A 101 1.03 1.70 -7.95
CA LEU A 101 1.66 2.85 -7.28
C LEU A 101 0.63 3.95 -6.98
N ALA A 102 -0.27 4.25 -7.92
CA ALA A 102 -1.33 5.23 -7.71
C ALA A 102 -2.29 4.79 -6.60
N SER A 103 -2.69 3.52 -6.56
CA SER A 103 -3.53 2.97 -5.50
C SER A 103 -2.85 3.06 -4.13
N SER A 104 -1.55 2.76 -4.05
CA SER A 104 -0.79 2.94 -2.81
C SER A 104 -0.75 4.41 -2.39
N ALA A 105 -0.37 5.32 -3.30
CA ALA A 105 -0.31 6.75 -3.01
C ALA A 105 -1.65 7.34 -2.56
N ILE A 106 -2.77 6.85 -3.13
CA ILE A 106 -4.12 7.24 -2.69
C ILE A 106 -4.39 6.73 -1.28
N TRP A 107 -4.02 5.48 -0.98
CA TRP A 107 -4.18 4.92 0.36
C TRP A 107 -3.35 5.72 1.39
N GLU A 108 -2.05 5.92 1.16
CA GLU A 108 -1.18 6.74 1.99
C GLU A 108 -1.75 8.14 2.25
N ALA A 109 -2.28 8.78 1.20
CA ALA A 109 -2.89 10.10 1.30
C ALA A 109 -4.16 10.12 2.16
N MET A 110 -4.99 9.06 2.08
CA MET A 110 -6.23 8.91 2.85
C MET A 110 -5.96 8.51 4.30
N GLU A 111 -5.07 7.54 4.50
CA GLU A 111 -4.65 7.02 5.79
C GLU A 111 -4.10 8.11 6.71
N ASN A 112 -3.31 9.01 6.13
CA ASN A 112 -2.71 10.14 6.84
C ASN A 112 -3.64 11.36 7.01
N THR A 113 -4.96 11.18 6.85
CA THR A 113 -5.94 12.20 7.21
C THR A 113 -6.32 12.11 8.69
N PRO A 114 -6.68 13.22 9.37
CA PRO A 114 -7.08 13.19 10.78
C PRO A 114 -8.22 12.21 11.07
N VAL A 115 -9.10 11.98 10.10
CA VAL A 115 -10.23 11.06 10.23
C VAL A 115 -9.75 9.62 10.32
N ILE A 116 -8.85 9.19 9.42
CA ILE A 116 -8.38 7.80 9.39
C ILE A 116 -7.34 7.54 10.50
N ILE A 117 -6.46 8.51 10.78
CA ILE A 117 -5.56 8.45 11.94
C ILE A 117 -6.37 8.25 13.22
N ALA A 118 -7.43 9.04 13.44
CA ALA A 118 -8.29 8.88 14.61
C ALA A 118 -9.05 7.55 14.62
N LEU A 119 -9.41 7.00 13.45
CA LEU A 119 -10.08 5.71 13.36
C LEU A 119 -9.17 4.57 13.82
N PHE A 120 -7.92 4.54 13.37
CA PHE A 120 -6.95 3.50 13.74
C PHE A 120 -6.34 3.73 15.13
N GLY A 121 -5.99 4.97 15.47
CA GLY A 121 -5.38 5.29 16.76
C GLY A 121 -6.31 5.16 17.96
N ASN A 122 -7.63 5.21 17.75
CA ASN A 122 -8.62 5.01 18.82
C ASN A 122 -9.26 3.61 18.80
N ALA A 123 -8.80 2.70 17.95
CA ALA A 123 -9.33 1.35 17.92
C ALA A 123 -8.95 0.60 19.22
N PRO A 124 -9.88 -0.13 19.86
CA PRO A 124 -9.58 -0.84 21.10
C PRO A 124 -8.49 -1.90 20.89
N GLY A 125 -7.43 -1.84 21.68
CA GLY A 125 -6.36 -2.85 21.69
C GLY A 125 -5.35 -2.73 20.55
N THR A 126 -5.33 -1.61 19.82
CA THR A 126 -4.29 -1.30 18.83
C THR A 126 -3.21 -0.39 19.43
N PRO A 127 -1.99 -0.41 18.85
CA PRO A 127 -0.98 0.59 19.15
C PRO A 127 -1.47 2.01 18.83
N SER A 128 -0.87 3.02 19.46
CA SER A 128 -1.13 4.42 19.11
C SER A 128 -0.65 4.70 17.70
N TYR A 129 -1.54 5.15 16.84
CA TYR A 129 -1.24 5.52 15.46
C TYR A 129 -1.41 7.03 15.28
N GLU A 130 -0.33 7.70 14.88
CA GLU A 130 -0.27 9.17 14.77
C GLU A 130 -0.10 9.63 13.32
N GLY A 131 -0.22 8.70 12.35
CA GLY A 131 0.11 8.91 10.95
C GLY A 131 1.58 8.61 10.63
N ASP A 132 1.86 8.39 9.37
CA ASP A 132 3.16 7.94 8.88
C ASP A 132 4.13 9.11 8.68
N SER A 133 5.41 8.80 8.74
CA SER A 133 6.42 9.68 8.13
C SER A 133 6.40 9.52 6.61
N ILE A 134 6.88 10.54 5.88
CA ILE A 134 7.00 10.47 4.42
C ILE A 134 7.94 9.31 4.01
N LEU A 135 9.01 9.06 4.79
CA LEU A 135 9.90 7.91 4.58
C LEU A 135 9.16 6.58 4.65
N ASN A 136 8.31 6.42 5.66
CA ASN A 136 7.53 5.19 5.87
C ASN A 136 6.54 4.99 4.71
N ALA A 137 5.78 6.01 4.32
CA ALA A 137 4.88 5.97 3.16
C ALA A 137 5.58 5.57 1.84
N PHE A 138 6.83 6.00 1.64
CA PHE A 138 7.66 5.52 0.52
C PHE A 138 8.01 4.04 0.63
N GLY A 139 8.37 3.59 1.83
CA GLY A 139 8.61 2.19 2.14
C GLY A 139 7.38 1.34 1.89
N ASP A 140 6.25 1.72 2.45
CA ASP A 140 4.98 1.01 2.29
C ASP A 140 4.54 0.94 0.84
N THR A 141 4.69 2.03 0.09
CA THR A 141 4.47 2.01 -1.37
C THR A 141 5.41 1.05 -2.11
N LEU A 142 6.67 0.92 -1.68
CA LEU A 142 7.58 -0.10 -2.21
C LEU A 142 7.10 -1.51 -1.86
N PHE A 143 6.64 -1.77 -0.64
CA PHE A 143 6.11 -3.07 -0.23
C PHE A 143 4.83 -3.44 -0.99
N VAL A 144 3.95 -2.48 -1.28
CA VAL A 144 2.80 -2.69 -2.20
C VAL A 144 3.29 -3.11 -3.58
N ALA A 145 4.28 -2.42 -4.15
CA ALA A 145 4.83 -2.78 -5.45
C ALA A 145 5.46 -4.19 -5.46
N VAL A 146 6.19 -4.55 -4.39
CA VAL A 146 6.77 -5.88 -4.19
C VAL A 146 5.67 -6.94 -4.14
N GLY A 147 4.62 -6.72 -3.34
CA GLY A 147 3.48 -7.63 -3.24
C GLY A 147 2.77 -7.85 -4.57
N PHE A 148 2.58 -6.77 -5.34
CA PHE A 148 2.01 -6.86 -6.68
C PHE A 148 2.86 -7.76 -7.60
N LEU A 149 4.17 -7.53 -7.66
CA LEU A 149 5.08 -8.31 -8.51
C LEU A 149 5.17 -9.76 -8.04
N LEU A 150 5.17 -9.99 -6.72
CA LEU A 150 5.17 -11.31 -6.10
C LEU A 150 3.94 -12.11 -6.54
N ALA A 151 2.73 -11.55 -6.39
CA ALA A 151 1.49 -12.21 -6.81
C ALA A 151 1.42 -12.46 -8.34
N ARG A 152 2.08 -11.63 -9.15
CA ARG A 152 2.17 -11.86 -10.60
C ARG A 152 3.15 -12.98 -10.97
N GLY A 153 4.17 -13.21 -10.14
CA GLY A 153 5.20 -14.23 -10.35
C GLY A 153 4.87 -15.61 -9.77
N LEU A 154 4.01 -15.68 -8.74
CA LEU A 154 3.66 -16.94 -8.08
C LEU A 154 2.42 -17.62 -8.69
N PRO A 155 2.33 -18.95 -8.65
CA PRO A 155 1.08 -19.64 -8.93
C PRO A 155 0.04 -19.31 -7.85
N ALA A 156 -1.25 -19.28 -8.22
CA ALA A 156 -2.32 -18.79 -7.34
C ALA A 156 -2.37 -19.45 -5.94
N PRO A 157 -2.18 -20.78 -5.78
CA PRO A 157 -2.14 -21.38 -4.45
C PRO A 157 -0.99 -20.86 -3.58
N LEU A 158 0.19 -20.64 -4.18
CA LEU A 158 1.34 -20.13 -3.45
C LEU A 158 1.16 -18.66 -3.06
N ALA A 159 0.59 -17.84 -3.95
CA ALA A 159 0.21 -16.47 -3.60
C ALA A 159 -0.80 -16.44 -2.44
N LEU A 160 -1.79 -17.34 -2.44
CA LEU A 160 -2.74 -17.44 -1.33
C LEU A 160 -2.04 -17.85 -0.02
N ILE A 161 -1.19 -18.88 -0.04
CA ILE A 161 -0.43 -19.33 1.13
C ILE A 161 0.45 -18.19 1.67
N THR A 162 1.13 -17.46 0.79
CA THR A 162 1.95 -16.32 1.20
C THR A 162 1.12 -15.22 1.86
N ALA A 163 -0.04 -14.87 1.31
CA ALA A 163 -0.92 -13.87 1.93
C ALA A 163 -1.41 -14.32 3.33
N LEU A 164 -1.80 -15.59 3.48
CA LEU A 164 -2.22 -16.13 4.78
C LEU A 164 -1.07 -16.21 5.78
N ALA A 165 0.15 -16.49 5.32
CA ALA A 165 1.33 -16.51 6.17
C ALA A 165 1.71 -15.11 6.65
N LEU A 166 1.60 -14.10 5.80
CA LEU A 166 1.82 -12.69 6.17
C LEU A 166 0.78 -12.22 7.19
N GLU A 167 -0.51 -12.46 6.94
CA GLU A 167 -1.59 -12.14 7.89
C GLU A 167 -1.36 -12.80 9.25
N GLY A 168 -1.04 -14.10 9.24
CA GLY A 168 -0.75 -14.85 10.47
C GLY A 168 0.51 -14.36 11.19
N ALA A 169 1.54 -13.94 10.45
CA ALA A 169 2.76 -13.40 11.04
C ALA A 169 2.52 -12.05 11.73
N VAL A 170 1.78 -11.14 11.11
CA VAL A 170 1.42 -9.84 11.72
C VAL A 170 0.51 -10.05 12.93
N ALA A 171 -0.52 -10.90 12.80
CA ALA A 171 -1.41 -11.25 13.90
C ALA A 171 -0.66 -11.86 15.09
N PHE A 172 0.32 -12.72 14.83
CA PHE A 172 1.15 -13.29 15.88
C PHE A 172 2.10 -12.27 16.50
N ALA A 173 2.74 -11.43 15.69
CA ALA A 173 3.80 -10.53 16.14
C ALA A 173 3.27 -9.32 16.92
N ILE A 174 2.19 -8.71 16.45
CA ILE A 174 1.69 -7.44 17.00
C ILE A 174 0.22 -7.49 17.42
N ASN A 175 -0.40 -8.67 17.39
CA ASN A 175 -1.82 -8.86 17.68
C ASN A 175 -2.72 -7.96 16.82
N ASP A 176 -2.35 -7.72 15.56
CA ASP A 176 -3.07 -6.86 14.62
C ASP A 176 -3.01 -7.46 13.20
N GLY A 177 -3.71 -6.86 12.24
CA GLY A 177 -3.77 -7.36 10.86
C GLY A 177 -5.07 -6.98 10.18
N PHE A 178 -5.28 -7.41 8.93
CA PHE A 178 -6.52 -7.07 8.24
C PHE A 178 -7.75 -7.65 8.94
N ILE A 179 -7.67 -8.90 9.41
CA ILE A 179 -8.78 -9.58 10.07
C ILE A 179 -9.00 -8.99 11.47
N LEU A 180 -7.95 -8.96 12.29
CA LEU A 180 -8.05 -8.47 13.68
C LEU A 180 -8.44 -6.99 13.71
N GLY A 181 -7.81 -6.15 12.89
CA GLY A 181 -8.13 -4.73 12.76
C GLY A 181 -9.57 -4.51 12.29
N SER A 182 -10.04 -5.24 11.27
CA SER A 182 -11.43 -5.12 10.81
C SER A 182 -12.43 -5.51 11.90
N LEU A 183 -12.16 -6.57 12.66
CA LEU A 183 -13.02 -7.00 13.76
C LEU A 183 -13.09 -5.93 14.87
N ARG A 184 -11.97 -5.30 15.22
CA ARG A 184 -11.93 -4.18 16.18
C ARG A 184 -12.73 -2.97 15.70
N LEU A 185 -12.60 -2.61 14.42
CA LEU A 185 -13.39 -1.53 13.82
C LEU A 185 -14.90 -1.82 13.82
N LEU A 186 -15.28 -3.10 13.77
CA LEU A 186 -16.68 -3.55 13.90
C LEU A 186 -17.15 -3.69 15.36
N GLY A 187 -16.31 -3.33 16.33
CA GLY A 187 -16.65 -3.35 17.76
C GLY A 187 -16.51 -4.72 18.43
N VAL A 188 -15.81 -5.66 17.80
CA VAL A 188 -15.51 -6.97 18.41
C VAL A 188 -14.33 -6.80 19.38
N SER A 189 -14.53 -7.17 20.64
CA SER A 189 -13.50 -7.10 21.68
C SER A 189 -12.57 -8.32 21.59
N ILE A 190 -11.39 -8.15 20.98
CA ILE A 190 -10.34 -9.16 20.80
C ILE A 190 -8.93 -8.59 20.99
#